data_AF-R3TLJ8-F1
#
_entry.id   AF-R3TLJ8-F1
#
_cell.length_a   1.000
_cell.length_b   1.000
_cell.length_c   1.000
_cell.angle_alpha   90.00
_cell.angle_beta   90.00
_cell.angle_gamma   90.00
#
_symmetry.space_group_name_H-M   'P 1'
#
loop_
_entity.id
_entity.type
_entity.pdbx_description
1 polymer ?
#
loop_
_entity_poly.entity_id
_entity_poly.type
_entity_poly.pdbx_seq_one_letter_code
_entity_poly.pdbx_strand_id
1 'polypeptide(L)'
;MKKNKQMFLVELERKIPKGAPIEEKDTFLAYCNEMIQDLIEDGYSEEEAIFKLGNPDSLIYDNFESWFVVKEQQVPRKTMPFLIIIAILGFPLWGSLLLAAILVILSGYIVLWCGPFITGSFAFAGVIGGVVASVTSLIALQDGAFIGITQFGVGITLFGLGLIFTIVTYKISSIFLRGTSIFTKRIIKILFGWRYKFV
;
A
#
# COMPACT_ATOMS: atom_id res chain seq x y z
N MET A 1 -6.90 -55.31 38.04
CA MET A 1 -7.79 -54.80 36.97
C MET A 1 -6.90 -54.36 35.83
N LYS A 2 -6.99 -54.99 34.65
CA LYS A 2 -6.19 -54.62 33.47
C LYS A 2 -6.55 -53.20 33.05
N LYS A 3 -5.59 -52.27 33.01
CA LYS A 3 -5.81 -50.93 32.48
C LYS A 3 -5.74 -50.99 30.96
N ASN A 4 -6.89 -50.85 30.30
CA ASN A 4 -6.99 -50.78 28.85
C ASN A 4 -6.70 -49.34 28.39
N LYS A 5 -6.02 -49.19 27.26
CA LYS A 5 -5.75 -47.92 26.55
C LYS A 5 -6.93 -46.95 26.53
N GLN A 6 -8.13 -47.43 26.26
CA GLN A 6 -9.33 -46.56 26.20
C GLN A 6 -9.70 -45.98 27.56
N MET A 7 -9.48 -46.71 28.64
CA MET A 7 -9.79 -46.25 29.99
C MET A 7 -8.81 -45.15 30.45
N PHE A 8 -7.57 -45.20 29.96
CA PHE A 8 -6.57 -44.16 30.22
C PHE A 8 -6.88 -42.84 29.48
N LEU A 9 -7.28 -42.91 28.21
CA LEU A 9 -7.66 -41.73 27.43
C LEU A 9 -8.91 -41.04 27.99
N VAL A 10 -9.91 -41.81 28.45
CA VAL A 10 -11.10 -41.27 29.12
C VAL A 10 -10.74 -40.59 30.45
N GLU A 11 -9.78 -41.13 31.20
CA GLU A 11 -9.31 -40.51 32.44
C GLU A 11 -8.50 -39.24 32.20
N LEU A 12 -7.70 -39.19 31.13
CA LEU A 12 -7.03 -37.98 30.66
C LEU A 12 -8.05 -36.90 30.25
N GLU A 13 -9.03 -37.25 29.41
CA GLU A 13 -10.08 -36.33 28.96
C GLU A 13 -10.84 -35.71 30.14
N ARG A 14 -11.16 -36.51 31.17
CA ARG A 14 -11.86 -36.04 32.37
C ARG A 14 -11.03 -35.08 33.21
N LYS A 15 -9.71 -35.24 33.21
CA LYS A 15 -8.77 -34.45 34.01
C LYS A 15 -8.28 -33.18 33.31
N ILE A 16 -8.42 -33.11 31.98
CA ILE A 16 -8.10 -31.90 31.22
C ILE A 16 -9.00 -30.72 31.67
N PRO A 17 -8.43 -29.52 31.92
CA PRO A 17 -9.19 -28.34 32.31
C PRO A 17 -10.33 -28.03 31.34
N LYS A 18 -11.56 -27.83 31.86
CA LYS A 18 -12.75 -27.58 31.03
C LYS A 18 -12.65 -26.33 30.16
N GLY A 19 -11.77 -25.38 30.50
CA GLY A 19 -11.58 -24.11 29.78
C GLY A 19 -10.77 -24.18 28.48
N ALA A 20 -10.17 -25.33 28.14
CA ALA A 20 -9.42 -25.48 26.90
C ALA A 20 -10.34 -25.62 25.65
N PRO A 21 -9.96 -25.07 24.47
CA PRO A 21 -10.70 -25.27 23.22
C PRO A 21 -10.76 -26.76 22.85
N ILE A 22 -11.91 -27.18 22.33
CA ILE A 22 -12.23 -28.60 22.03
C ILE A 22 -11.21 -29.19 21.06
N GLU A 23 -10.81 -28.44 20.03
CA GLU A 23 -9.83 -28.88 19.02
C GLU A 23 -8.44 -29.21 19.62
N GLU A 24 -8.03 -28.47 20.65
CA GLU A 24 -6.72 -28.66 21.29
C GLU A 24 -6.73 -29.87 22.22
N LYS A 25 -7.87 -30.14 22.88
CA LYS A 25 -8.08 -31.36 23.66
C LYS A 25 -7.98 -32.59 22.77
N ASP A 26 -8.68 -32.57 21.64
CA ASP A 26 -8.69 -33.69 20.70
C ASP A 26 -7.30 -33.94 20.12
N THR A 27 -6.56 -32.88 19.79
CA THR A 27 -5.19 -33.01 19.27
C THR A 27 -4.23 -33.57 20.33
N PHE A 28 -4.34 -33.12 21.58
CA PHE A 28 -3.51 -33.63 22.68
C PHE A 28 -3.81 -35.11 22.99
N LEU A 29 -5.09 -35.49 23.00
CA LEU A 29 -5.49 -36.89 23.19
C LEU A 29 -5.02 -37.77 22.02
N ALA A 30 -5.08 -37.27 20.78
CA ALA A 30 -4.54 -37.97 19.61
C ALA A 30 -3.02 -38.19 19.72
N TYR A 31 -2.28 -37.17 20.18
CA TYR A 31 -0.84 -37.29 20.41
C TYR A 31 -0.49 -38.33 21.48
N CYS A 32 -1.17 -38.33 22.63
CA CYS A 32 -0.97 -39.37 23.65
C CYS A 32 -1.35 -40.77 23.13
N ASN A 33 -2.38 -40.86 22.30
CA ASN A 33 -2.82 -42.10 21.66
C ASN A 33 -1.80 -42.65 20.64
N GLU A 34 -1.10 -41.78 19.93
CA GLU A 34 0.00 -42.13 19.02
C GLU A 34 1.22 -42.63 19.81
N MET A 35 1.65 -41.91 20.86
CA MET A 35 2.75 -42.35 21.71
C MET A 35 2.51 -43.72 22.36
N ILE A 36 1.29 -44.01 22.79
CA ILE A 36 0.94 -45.34 23.32
C ILE A 36 1.03 -46.41 22.23
N GLN A 37 0.66 -46.08 20.99
CA GLN A 37 0.78 -47.02 19.87
C GLN A 37 2.23 -47.30 19.50
N ASP A 38 3.08 -46.27 19.43
CA ASP A 38 4.51 -46.44 19.17
C ASP A 38 5.16 -47.39 20.19
N LEU A 39 4.81 -47.23 21.48
CA LEU A 39 5.30 -48.10 22.54
C LEU A 39 4.80 -49.54 22.41
N ILE A 40 3.57 -49.74 21.93
CA ILE A 40 3.04 -51.10 21.68
C ILE A 40 3.72 -51.72 20.46
N GLU A 41 3.98 -50.94 19.40
CA GLU A 41 4.70 -51.38 18.21
C GLU A 41 6.17 -51.74 18.49
N ASP A 42 6.80 -51.03 19.43
CA ASP A 42 8.14 -51.34 19.95
C ASP A 42 8.19 -52.61 20.84
N GLY A 43 7.05 -53.29 21.01
CA GLY A 43 6.97 -54.59 21.70
C GLY A 43 6.69 -54.51 23.20
N TYR A 44 6.31 -53.34 23.72
CA TYR A 44 5.88 -53.20 25.13
C TYR A 44 4.40 -53.60 25.28
N SER A 45 4.07 -54.19 26.43
CA SER A 45 2.66 -54.45 26.76
C SER A 45 1.92 -53.14 27.04
N GLU A 46 0.59 -53.11 26.81
CA GLU A 46 -0.24 -51.91 27.04
C GLU A 46 -0.05 -51.32 28.45
N GLU A 47 0.18 -52.18 29.45
CA GLU A 47 0.37 -51.77 30.85
C GLU A 47 1.73 -51.09 31.08
N GLU A 48 2.78 -51.52 30.38
CA GLU A 48 4.11 -50.92 30.42
C GLU A 48 4.17 -49.60 29.65
N ALA A 49 3.44 -49.49 28.53
CA ALA A 49 3.30 -48.25 27.78
C ALA A 49 2.62 -47.16 28.62
N ILE A 50 1.54 -47.51 29.32
CA ILE A 50 0.83 -46.60 30.24
C ILE A 50 1.72 -46.24 31.45
N PHE A 51 2.52 -47.17 31.97
CA PHE A 51 3.45 -46.89 33.05
C PHE A 51 4.58 -45.93 32.63
N LYS A 52 5.11 -46.07 31.41
CA LYS A 52 6.13 -45.16 30.84
C LYS A 52 5.60 -43.76 30.57
N LEU A 53 4.34 -43.64 30.13
CA LEU A 53 3.69 -42.33 29.96
C LEU A 53 3.52 -41.60 31.30
N GLY A 54 3.41 -42.33 32.40
CA GLY A 54 3.28 -41.76 33.74
C GLY A 54 1.83 -41.48 34.15
N ASN A 55 1.65 -40.75 35.25
CA ASN A 55 0.33 -40.45 35.79
C ASN A 55 -0.39 -39.42 34.91
N PRO A 56 -1.68 -39.59 34.57
CA PRO A 56 -2.44 -38.61 33.78
C PRO A 56 -2.37 -37.18 34.33
N ASP A 57 -2.24 -36.99 35.65
CA ASP A 57 -2.11 -35.65 36.24
C ASP A 57 -0.79 -34.95 35.87
N SER A 58 0.33 -35.69 35.88
CA SER A 58 1.64 -35.12 35.55
C SER A 58 1.79 -34.85 34.06
N LEU A 59 1.22 -35.71 33.21
CA LEU A 59 1.21 -35.54 31.75
C LEU A 59 0.47 -34.27 31.32
N ILE A 60 -0.65 -33.95 31.97
CA ILE A 60 -1.40 -32.74 31.68
C ILE A 60 -0.59 -31.52 32.15
N TYR A 61 -0.02 -31.55 33.36
CA TYR A 61 0.74 -30.42 33.87
C TYR A 61 1.99 -30.11 33.00
N ASP A 62 2.76 -31.13 32.60
CA ASP A 62 4.01 -30.92 31.88
C ASP A 62 3.80 -30.61 30.38
N ASN A 63 2.86 -31.31 29.73
CA ASN A 63 2.72 -31.25 28.28
C ASN A 63 1.51 -30.42 27.81
N PHE A 64 0.41 -30.38 28.58
CA PHE A 64 -0.80 -29.66 28.18
C PHE A 64 -0.70 -28.16 28.49
N GLU A 65 -0.19 -27.78 29.67
CA GLU A 65 0.04 -26.37 30.01
C GLU A 65 1.09 -25.72 29.09
N SER A 66 2.18 -26.44 28.79
CA SER A 66 3.20 -25.96 27.85
C SER A 66 2.65 -25.80 26.42
N TRP A 67 1.72 -26.66 26.00
CA TRP A 67 1.01 -26.51 24.72
C TRP A 67 0.20 -25.21 24.64
N PHE A 68 -0.48 -24.83 25.72
CA PHE A 68 -1.19 -23.53 25.79
C PHE A 68 -0.22 -22.35 25.83
N VAL A 69 0.78 -22.40 26.69
CA VAL A 69 1.76 -21.32 26.85
C VAL A 69 2.52 -21.05 25.55
N VAL A 70 2.90 -22.10 24.81
CA VAL A 70 3.62 -21.96 23.52
C VAL A 70 2.72 -21.38 22.42
N LYS A 71 1.41 -21.70 22.42
CA LYS A 71 0.47 -21.21 21.41
C LYS A 71 -0.03 -19.79 21.71
N GLU A 72 -0.20 -19.42 22.98
CA GLU A 72 -0.45 -18.03 23.40
C GLU A 72 0.76 -17.12 23.14
N GLN A 73 1.97 -17.68 23.09
CA GLN A 73 3.18 -16.92 22.79
C GLN A 73 3.38 -16.65 21.28
N GLN A 74 2.62 -17.33 20.41
CA GLN A 74 2.58 -17.01 18.98
C GLN A 74 1.46 -15.99 18.73
N VAL A 75 1.87 -14.77 18.38
CA VAL A 75 1.07 -13.57 18.11
C VAL A 75 0.39 -12.93 19.32
N PRO A 76 1.09 -12.03 20.05
CA PRO A 76 0.42 -10.85 20.56
C PRO A 76 -0.03 -10.01 19.34
N ARG A 77 -1.12 -10.40 18.67
CA ARG A 77 -1.95 -9.45 17.94
C ARG A 77 -2.61 -8.58 18.99
N LYS A 78 -1.83 -7.68 19.58
CA LYS A 78 -2.31 -6.46 20.20
C LYS A 78 -2.79 -5.55 19.06
N THR A 79 -3.78 -6.02 18.29
CA THR A 79 -4.64 -5.14 17.53
C THR A 79 -5.37 -4.34 18.58
N MET A 80 -4.79 -3.19 18.93
CA MET A 80 -5.38 -2.23 19.85
C MET A 80 -6.85 -2.08 19.42
N PRO A 81 -7.84 -2.31 20.28
CA PRO A 81 -9.24 -2.12 19.91
C PRO A 81 -9.47 -0.70 19.38
N PHE A 82 -8.66 0.26 19.84
CA PHE A 82 -8.54 1.61 19.30
C PHE A 82 -8.10 1.67 17.83
N LEU A 83 -7.18 0.82 17.37
CA LEU A 83 -6.79 0.72 15.95
C LEU A 83 -7.92 0.16 15.09
N ILE A 84 -8.69 -0.80 15.60
CA ILE A 84 -9.86 -1.35 14.89
C ILE A 84 -10.99 -0.32 14.84
N ILE A 85 -11.23 0.42 15.93
CA ILE A 85 -12.19 1.53 15.99
C ILE A 85 -11.75 2.66 15.04
N ILE A 86 -10.46 3.03 15.03
CA ILE A 86 -9.89 3.96 14.04
C ILE A 86 -9.96 3.39 12.62
N ALA A 87 -9.90 2.08 12.42
CA ALA A 87 -10.03 1.49 11.09
C ALA A 87 -11.50 1.50 10.61
N ILE A 88 -12.46 1.29 11.51
CA ILE A 88 -13.90 1.26 11.21
C ILE A 88 -14.48 2.68 11.08
N LEU A 89 -14.23 3.59 12.03
CA LEU A 89 -14.51 5.02 11.85
C LEU A 89 -13.61 5.64 10.79
N GLY A 90 -12.44 5.06 10.61
CA GLY A 90 -11.56 5.40 9.51
C GLY A 90 -12.16 4.98 8.20
N PHE A 91 -12.90 3.89 8.05
CA PHE A 91 -13.36 3.46 6.73
C PHE A 91 -14.08 4.58 5.93
N PRO A 92 -14.99 5.38 6.53
CA PRO A 92 -15.50 6.60 5.87
C PRO A 92 -14.44 7.71 5.72
N LEU A 93 -13.52 7.87 6.67
CA LEU A 93 -12.48 8.91 6.70
C LEU A 93 -11.30 8.66 5.76
N TRP A 94 -10.73 7.46 5.72
CA TRP A 94 -9.74 6.95 4.78
C TRP A 94 -10.26 7.01 3.35
N GLY A 95 -11.55 6.72 3.12
CA GLY A 95 -12.17 6.93 1.82
C GLY A 95 -12.08 8.39 1.36
N SER A 96 -12.51 9.32 2.22
CA SER A 96 -12.38 10.76 1.93
C SER A 96 -10.93 11.23 1.85
N LEU A 97 -10.02 10.69 2.64
CA LEU A 97 -8.61 11.06 2.65
C LEU A 97 -7.88 10.56 1.39
N LEU A 98 -8.19 9.34 0.95
CA LEU A 98 -7.66 8.77 -0.29
C LEU A 98 -8.24 9.53 -1.49
N LEU A 99 -9.53 9.84 -1.47
CA LEU A 99 -10.16 10.69 -2.49
C LEU A 99 -9.54 12.09 -2.53
N ALA A 100 -9.30 12.72 -1.38
CA ALA A 100 -8.64 14.00 -1.28
C ALA A 100 -7.21 13.94 -1.83
N ALA A 101 -6.46 12.88 -1.52
CA ALA A 101 -5.12 12.68 -2.08
C ALA A 101 -5.16 12.56 -3.61
N ILE A 102 -6.11 11.79 -4.17
CA ILE A 102 -6.31 11.68 -5.62
C ILE A 102 -6.66 13.06 -6.22
N LEU A 103 -7.58 13.80 -5.61
CA LEU A 103 -7.98 15.13 -6.07
C LEU A 103 -6.83 16.13 -6.03
N VAL A 104 -5.97 16.08 -5.01
CA VAL A 104 -4.77 16.92 -4.91
C VAL A 104 -3.77 16.58 -6.03
N ILE A 105 -3.55 15.29 -6.29
CA ILE A 105 -2.68 14.85 -7.40
C ILE A 105 -3.27 15.29 -8.74
N LEU A 106 -4.58 15.13 -8.93
CA LEU A 106 -5.29 15.53 -10.14
C LEU A 106 -5.24 17.06 -10.33
N SER A 107 -5.47 17.83 -9.27
CA SER A 107 -5.35 19.29 -9.28
C SER A 107 -3.93 19.71 -9.63
N GLY A 108 -2.92 19.06 -9.05
CA GLY A 108 -1.51 19.29 -9.41
C GLY A 108 -1.24 19.00 -10.88
N TYR A 109 -1.80 17.91 -11.41
CA TYR A 109 -1.68 17.55 -12.82
C TYR A 109 -2.35 18.56 -13.76
N ILE A 110 -3.56 19.03 -13.42
CA ILE A 110 -4.29 20.05 -14.18
C ILE A 110 -3.52 21.36 -14.20
N VAL A 111 -3.04 21.83 -13.04
CA VAL A 111 -2.22 23.05 -12.95
C VAL A 111 -0.94 22.90 -13.77
N LEU A 112 -0.32 21.72 -13.75
CA LEU A 112 0.86 21.40 -14.53
C LEU A 112 0.60 21.42 -16.04
N TRP A 113 -0.58 20.97 -16.49
CA TRP A 113 -0.99 21.05 -17.89
C TRP A 113 -1.47 22.43 -18.32
N CYS A 114 -1.98 23.25 -17.39
CA CYS A 114 -2.49 24.59 -17.65
C CYS A 114 -1.40 25.54 -18.19
N GLY A 115 -0.19 25.49 -17.62
CA GLY A 115 0.93 26.33 -18.04
C GLY A 115 1.28 26.16 -19.52
N PRO A 116 1.63 24.94 -19.98
CA PRO A 116 1.87 24.64 -21.39
C PRO A 116 0.66 24.91 -22.29
N PHE A 117 -0.56 24.69 -21.79
CA PHE A 117 -1.77 24.91 -22.56
C PHE A 117 -2.04 26.39 -22.86
N ILE A 118 -1.97 27.26 -21.84
CA ILE A 118 -2.18 28.72 -22.00
C ILE A 118 -1.11 29.31 -22.92
N THR A 119 0.14 28.97 -22.66
CA THR A 119 1.27 29.49 -23.42
C THR A 119 1.32 28.93 -24.84
N GLY A 120 0.93 27.67 -25.05
CA GLY A 120 0.73 27.09 -26.37
C GLY A 120 -0.40 27.74 -27.16
N SER A 121 -1.52 28.06 -26.50
CA SER A 121 -2.64 28.79 -27.13
C SER A 121 -2.24 30.20 -27.55
N PHE A 122 -1.49 30.92 -26.70
CA PHE A 122 -0.92 32.23 -27.03
C PHE A 122 0.09 32.17 -28.17
N ALA A 123 0.95 31.16 -28.19
CA ALA A 123 1.89 30.93 -29.28
C ALA A 123 1.15 30.67 -30.61
N PHE A 124 0.14 29.82 -30.60
CA PHE A 124 -0.67 29.50 -31.78
C PHE A 124 -1.43 30.73 -32.30
N ALA A 125 -2.06 31.48 -31.39
CA ALA A 125 -2.76 32.73 -31.72
C ALA A 125 -1.80 33.81 -32.24
N GLY A 126 -0.60 33.94 -31.65
CA GLY A 126 0.42 34.91 -32.09
C GLY A 126 1.02 34.57 -33.45
N VAL A 127 1.29 33.29 -33.70
CA VAL A 127 1.84 32.82 -34.99
C VAL A 127 0.80 32.94 -36.10
N ILE A 128 -0.40 32.39 -35.91
CA ILE A 128 -1.45 32.44 -36.93
C ILE A 128 -1.95 33.86 -37.10
N GLY A 129 -2.22 34.57 -36.01
CA GLY A 129 -2.63 35.97 -36.04
C GLY A 129 -1.59 36.86 -36.71
N GLY A 130 -0.30 36.64 -36.43
CA GLY A 130 0.80 37.36 -37.07
C GLY A 130 0.91 37.07 -38.57
N VAL A 131 0.77 35.81 -39.00
CA VAL A 131 0.78 35.43 -40.42
C VAL A 131 -0.44 36.00 -41.15
N VAL A 132 -1.64 35.86 -40.59
CA VAL A 132 -2.87 36.40 -41.18
C VAL A 132 -2.81 37.92 -41.26
N ALA A 133 -2.33 38.60 -40.21
CA ALA A 133 -2.14 40.05 -40.22
C ALA A 133 -1.13 40.50 -41.29
N SER A 134 -0.06 39.73 -41.50
CA SER A 134 0.97 40.02 -42.51
C SER A 134 0.49 39.76 -43.95
N VAL A 135 -0.39 38.79 -44.17
CA VAL A 135 -0.98 38.53 -45.50
C VAL A 135 -2.06 39.55 -45.82
N THR A 136 -2.92 39.85 -44.85
CA THR A 136 -3.98 40.86 -45.00
C THR A 136 -3.43 42.27 -45.16
N SER A 137 -2.20 42.55 -44.69
CA SER A 137 -1.58 43.86 -44.88
C SER A 137 -1.28 44.17 -46.35
N LEU A 138 -1.03 43.15 -47.18
CA LEU A 138 -0.81 43.32 -48.63
C LEU A 138 -2.09 43.77 -49.34
N ILE A 139 -3.25 43.35 -48.83
CA ILE A 139 -4.56 43.75 -49.34
C ILE A 139 -4.90 45.15 -48.82
N ALA A 140 -4.61 45.44 -47.55
CA ALA A 140 -4.85 46.74 -46.92
C ALA A 140 -3.97 47.89 -47.48
N LEU A 141 -2.91 47.58 -48.23
CA LEU A 141 -2.15 48.59 -48.99
C LEU A 141 -2.99 49.31 -50.04
N GLN A 142 -4.09 48.69 -50.51
CA GLN A 142 -5.04 49.32 -51.44
C GLN A 142 -5.84 50.46 -50.79
N ASP A 143 -6.15 50.35 -49.50
CA ASP A 143 -6.88 51.37 -48.74
C ASP A 143 -5.97 52.51 -48.24
N GLY A 144 -4.64 52.28 -48.24
CA GLY A 144 -3.64 53.30 -47.96
C GLY A 144 -2.32 52.72 -47.47
N ALA A 145 -1.19 53.28 -47.95
CA ALA A 145 0.15 52.81 -47.60
C ALA A 145 0.40 52.81 -46.08
N PHE A 146 -0.16 53.78 -45.34
CA PHE A 146 -0.03 53.86 -43.88
C PHE A 146 -0.72 52.69 -43.16
N ILE A 147 -1.89 52.25 -43.63
CA ILE A 147 -2.67 51.15 -43.06
C ILE A 147 -1.94 49.82 -43.31
N GLY A 148 -1.44 49.61 -44.53
CA GLY A 148 -0.67 48.40 -44.85
C GLY A 148 0.64 48.28 -44.05
N ILE A 149 1.40 49.36 -43.89
CA ILE A 149 2.68 49.32 -43.15
C ILE A 149 2.46 49.09 -41.65
N THR A 150 1.48 49.77 -41.05
CA THR A 150 1.16 49.59 -39.62
C THR A 150 0.64 48.18 -39.34
N GLN A 151 -0.22 47.64 -40.21
CA GLN A 151 -0.74 46.28 -40.07
C GLN A 151 0.36 45.21 -40.24
N PHE A 152 1.30 45.42 -41.16
CA PHE A 152 2.46 44.53 -41.32
C PHE A 152 3.37 44.57 -40.07
N GLY A 153 3.59 45.75 -39.49
CA GLY A 153 4.35 45.92 -38.25
C GLY A 153 3.69 45.24 -37.04
N VAL A 154 2.36 45.31 -36.94
CA VAL A 154 1.58 44.60 -35.92
C VAL A 154 1.68 43.08 -36.13
N GLY A 155 1.61 42.62 -37.37
CA GLY A 155 1.77 41.20 -37.73
C GLY A 155 3.13 40.62 -37.32
N ILE A 156 4.22 41.33 -37.64
CA ILE A 156 5.58 40.93 -37.24
C ILE A 156 5.75 40.92 -35.72
N THR A 157 5.19 41.92 -35.05
CA THR A 157 5.29 42.04 -33.59
C THR A 157 4.54 40.91 -32.88
N LEU A 158 3.32 40.57 -33.35
CA LEU A 158 2.54 39.44 -32.84
C LEU A 158 3.22 38.09 -33.11
N PHE A 159 3.80 37.92 -34.29
CA PHE A 159 4.56 36.73 -34.64
C PHE A 159 5.81 36.58 -33.74
N GLY A 160 6.55 37.66 -33.53
CA GLY A 160 7.70 37.71 -32.64
C GLY A 160 7.32 37.40 -31.18
N LEU A 161 6.21 37.96 -30.69
CA LEU A 161 5.68 37.66 -29.37
C LEU A 161 5.34 36.17 -29.23
N GLY A 162 4.65 35.58 -30.23
CA GLY A 162 4.30 34.16 -30.23
C GLY A 162 5.53 33.24 -30.15
N LEU A 163 6.62 33.60 -30.82
CA LEU A 163 7.89 32.88 -30.77
C LEU A 163 8.54 32.96 -29.38
N ILE A 164 8.55 34.14 -28.77
CA ILE A 164 9.05 34.34 -27.40
C ILE A 164 8.24 33.49 -26.41
N PHE A 165 6.91 33.51 -26.51
CA PHE A 165 6.04 32.67 -25.69
C PHE A 165 6.34 31.18 -25.85
N THR A 166 6.62 30.71 -27.07
CA THR A 166 7.00 29.31 -27.34
C THR A 166 8.31 28.93 -26.62
N ILE A 167 9.33 29.79 -26.67
CA ILE A 167 10.62 29.53 -26.01
C ILE A 167 10.47 29.56 -24.48
N VAL A 168 9.68 30.51 -23.96
CA VAL A 168 9.36 30.61 -22.53
C VAL A 168 8.64 29.34 -22.05
N THR A 169 7.68 28.82 -22.84
CA THR A 169 6.99 27.56 -22.56
C THR A 169 7.96 26.39 -22.42
N TYR A 170 8.89 26.27 -23.37
CA TYR A 170 9.88 25.19 -23.37
C TYR A 170 10.79 25.27 -22.13
N LYS A 171 11.24 26.48 -21.77
CA LYS A 171 12.05 26.70 -20.56
C LYS A 171 11.28 26.41 -19.28
N ILE A 172 10.05 26.89 -19.16
CA ILE A 172 9.17 26.59 -18.02
C ILE A 172 9.00 25.07 -17.88
N SER A 173 8.72 24.37 -18.98
CA SER A 173 8.52 22.92 -18.98
C SER A 173 9.76 22.18 -18.47
N SER A 174 10.96 22.62 -18.87
CA SER A 174 12.22 22.02 -18.41
C SER A 174 12.53 22.25 -16.92
N ILE A 175 12.20 23.43 -16.39
CA ILE A 175 12.37 23.77 -14.97
C ILE A 175 11.35 23.00 -14.12
N PHE A 176 10.13 22.84 -14.62
CA PHE A 176 9.10 22.06 -13.96
C PHE A 176 9.46 20.56 -13.89
N LEU A 177 9.95 19.96 -14.98
CA LEU A 177 10.40 18.56 -14.98
C LEU A 177 11.54 18.31 -13.97
N ARG A 178 12.45 19.27 -13.80
CA ARG A 178 13.50 19.22 -12.77
C ARG A 178 12.90 19.33 -11.36
N GLY A 179 11.94 20.23 -11.16
CA GLY A 179 11.22 20.38 -9.88
C GLY A 179 10.51 19.09 -9.45
N THR A 180 9.75 18.48 -10.37
CA THR A 180 9.04 17.22 -10.11
C THR A 180 10.03 16.08 -9.82
N SER A 181 11.12 15.96 -10.59
CA SER A 181 12.17 14.95 -10.34
C SER A 181 12.79 15.08 -8.94
N ILE A 182 13.05 16.30 -8.46
CA ILE A 182 13.61 16.54 -7.12
C ILE A 182 12.61 16.16 -6.03
N PHE A 183 11.33 16.51 -6.22
CA PHE A 183 10.27 16.18 -5.27
C PHE A 183 10.05 14.67 -5.18
N THR A 184 9.98 13.98 -6.32
CA THR A 184 9.85 12.52 -6.37
C THR A 184 11.06 11.84 -5.76
N LYS A 185 12.29 12.31 -6.03
CA LYS A 185 13.51 11.79 -5.38
C LYS A 185 13.50 12.00 -3.87
N ARG A 186 13.01 13.15 -3.37
CA ARG A 186 12.88 13.40 -1.92
C ARG A 186 11.84 12.49 -1.27
N ILE A 187 10.68 12.32 -1.90
CA ILE A 187 9.62 11.42 -1.43
C ILE A 187 10.12 9.97 -1.39
N ILE A 188 10.78 9.50 -2.46
CA ILE A 188 11.38 8.16 -2.50
C ILE A 188 12.46 8.03 -1.42
N LYS A 189 13.31 9.05 -1.22
CA LYS A 189 14.33 9.02 -0.17
C LYS A 189 13.73 8.96 1.23
N ILE A 190 12.59 9.60 1.48
CA ILE A 190 11.90 9.54 2.78
C ILE A 190 11.23 8.17 2.98
N LEU A 191 10.57 7.63 1.95
CA LEU A 191 9.89 6.33 1.99
C LEU A 191 10.87 5.15 2.06
N PHE A 192 11.97 5.18 1.32
CA PHE A 192 12.96 4.10 1.24
C PHE A 192 14.21 4.34 2.09
N GLY A 193 14.41 5.53 2.65
CA GLY A 193 15.56 5.88 3.49
C GLY A 193 15.61 5.11 4.81
N TRP A 194 14.49 4.56 5.28
CA TRP A 194 14.45 3.70 6.45
C TRP A 194 15.02 2.30 6.20
N ARG A 195 15.11 1.88 4.92
CA ARG A 195 15.60 0.54 4.53
C ARG A 195 17.13 0.44 4.43
N TYR A 196 17.86 1.56 4.53
CA TYR A 196 19.32 1.60 4.49
C TYR A 196 19.99 1.61 5.88
N LYS A 197 19.21 1.60 6.97
CA LYS A 197 19.76 1.58 8.34
C LYS A 197 19.80 0.18 8.98
N PHE A 198 19.48 -0.86 8.20
CA PHE A 198 19.40 -2.26 8.64
C PHE A 198 20.16 -3.25 7.72
N VAL A 199 21.18 -2.77 7.01
CA VAL A 199 22.19 -3.63 6.38
C VAL A 199 23.56 -3.17 6.85
#